data_AF-A0A7X6ZKW6-F1
#
_entry.id   AF-A0A7X6ZKW6-F1
#
_cell.length_a   1.000
_cell.length_b   1.000
_cell.length_c   1.000
_cell.angle_alpha   90.00
_cell.angle_beta   90.00
_cell.angle_gamma   90.00
#
_symmetry.space_group_name_H-M   'P 1'
#
loop_
_entity.id
_entity.type
_entity.pdbx_description
1 polymer ?
#
loop_
_entity_poly.entity_id
_entity_poly.type
_entity_poly.pdbx_seq_one_letter_code
_entity_poly.pdbx_strand_id
1 'polypeptide(L)'
;MNTPEDWTKYADEVPARGLTIDDVDLWLFKDYFKKNYGEELEKQPNDLQTILNNMNLANGEELNLAGALLFSRNTQYKLPLFMVKAVTNALIHRDYFVSAPIRVFVFSNRVEIISPGHLPNKLTVENIKAGNSNIRNPILTSFASKILPYRGLGTGIRRALEAHPDIEFIDDREANFFHVVIHK
;
A
#
# COMPACT_ATOMS: atom_id res chain seq x y z
N MET A 1 5.26 24.26 -18.03
CA MET A 1 5.72 24.12 -16.64
C MET A 1 4.47 24.06 -15.78
N ASN A 2 3.99 22.86 -15.46
CA ASN A 2 2.93 22.71 -14.46
C ASN A 2 3.66 22.60 -13.12
N THR A 3 3.46 23.61 -12.28
CA THR A 3 3.87 23.58 -10.87
C THR A 3 3.26 22.34 -10.20
N PRO A 4 3.98 21.64 -9.32
CA PRO A 4 3.39 20.58 -8.52
C PRO A 4 2.22 21.19 -7.73
N GLU A 5 1.03 20.63 -7.86
CA GLU A 5 0.10 20.73 -6.75
C GLU A 5 0.72 19.85 -5.65
N ASP A 6 1.39 20.50 -4.69
CA ASP A 6 2.10 19.84 -3.58
C ASP A 6 1.11 19.10 -2.68
N TRP A 7 0.84 17.83 -3.01
CA TRP A 7 0.17 16.88 -2.12
C TRP A 7 1.21 15.99 -1.45
N THR A 8 1.97 16.53 -0.49
CA THR A 8 2.63 15.69 0.52
C THR A 8 1.58 15.36 1.57
N LYS A 9 0.92 14.19 1.46
CA LYS A 9 0.03 13.71 2.52
C LYS A 9 0.24 12.22 2.79
N TYR A 10 0.30 11.87 4.08
CA TYR A 10 0.31 10.47 4.52
C TYR A 10 -1.04 9.83 4.17
N ALA A 11 -1.06 8.55 3.79
CA ALA A 11 -2.28 7.88 3.31
C ALA A 11 -3.41 7.83 4.36
N ASP A 12 -3.08 8.00 5.63
CA ASP A 12 -3.99 8.07 6.77
C ASP A 12 -4.53 9.49 7.06
N GLU A 13 -4.01 10.52 6.38
CA GLU A 13 -4.45 11.93 6.50
C GLU A 13 -5.22 12.44 5.27
N VAL A 14 -5.32 11.63 4.21
CA VAL A 14 -6.04 11.98 2.98
C VAL A 14 -7.47 11.43 3.05
N PRO A 15 -8.52 12.26 3.06
CA PRO A 15 -9.88 11.76 2.94
C PRO A 15 -10.09 11.12 1.57
N ALA A 16 -10.73 9.96 1.54
CA ALA A 16 -11.07 9.21 0.32
C ALA A 16 -12.35 9.76 -0.35
N ARG A 17 -12.50 11.10 -0.34
CA ARG A 17 -13.65 11.93 -0.77
C ARG A 17 -14.83 11.15 -1.38
N GLY A 18 -15.96 11.13 -0.67
CA GLY A 18 -17.19 10.50 -1.15
C GLY A 18 -17.31 9.01 -0.85
N LEU A 19 -16.40 8.45 -0.04
CA LEU A 19 -16.55 7.14 0.60
C LEU A 19 -16.76 7.30 2.09
N THR A 20 -17.81 6.67 2.61
CA THR A 20 -18.18 6.73 4.02
C THR A 20 -17.98 5.39 4.72
N ILE A 21 -18.20 5.36 6.03
CA ILE A 21 -18.26 4.12 6.81
C ILE A 21 -19.27 3.10 6.23
N ASP A 22 -20.31 3.55 5.53
CA ASP A 22 -21.28 2.67 4.89
C ASP A 22 -20.69 1.95 3.69
N ASP A 23 -19.66 2.50 3.07
CA ASP A 23 -18.94 1.84 1.99
C ASP A 23 -18.00 0.74 2.49
N VAL A 24 -17.90 0.50 3.80
CA VAL A 24 -17.00 -0.52 4.35
C VAL A 24 -17.49 -1.94 4.04
N ASP A 25 -16.62 -2.78 3.48
CA ASP A 25 -16.77 -4.23 3.40
C ASP A 25 -16.63 -4.81 4.82
N LEU A 26 -17.77 -4.89 5.48
CA LEU A 26 -17.88 -5.40 6.85
C LEU A 26 -17.39 -6.84 6.98
N TRP A 27 -17.52 -7.66 5.93
CA TRP A 27 -17.06 -9.04 6.01
C TRP A 27 -15.54 -9.08 6.09
N LEU A 28 -14.87 -8.35 5.18
CA LEU A 28 -13.41 -8.24 5.17
C LEU A 28 -12.87 -7.58 6.44
N PHE A 29 -13.51 -6.50 6.90
CA PHE A 29 -13.09 -5.80 8.11
C PHE A 29 -13.26 -6.67 9.37
N LYS A 30 -14.37 -7.40 9.52
CA LYS A 30 -14.58 -8.32 10.65
C LYS A 30 -13.58 -9.47 10.67
N ASP A 31 -13.27 -10.04 9.51
CA ASP A 31 -12.25 -11.08 9.40
C ASP A 31 -10.86 -10.55 9.79
N TYR A 32 -10.48 -9.36 9.31
CA TYR A 32 -9.27 -8.67 9.73
C TYR A 32 -9.26 -8.40 11.25
N PHE A 33 -10.34 -7.84 11.80
CA PHE A 33 -10.43 -7.44 13.20
C PHE A 33 -10.27 -8.65 14.12
N LYS A 34 -11.00 -9.74 13.84
CA LYS A 34 -10.91 -10.99 14.60
C LYS A 34 -9.52 -11.61 14.58
N LYS A 35 -8.85 -11.57 13.43
CA LYS A 35 -7.49 -12.12 13.28
C LYS A 35 -6.43 -11.30 14.03
N ASN A 36 -6.57 -9.97 14.09
CA ASN A 36 -5.55 -9.10 14.69
C ASN A 36 -5.78 -8.80 16.18
N TYR A 37 -7.03 -8.75 16.63
CA TYR A 37 -7.38 -8.41 18.01
C TYR A 37 -7.87 -9.61 18.83
N GLY A 38 -8.06 -10.78 18.18
CA GLY A 38 -8.48 -12.01 18.87
C GLY A 38 -9.95 -12.05 19.28
N GLU A 39 -10.71 -10.99 19.00
CA GLU A 39 -12.11 -10.84 19.36
C GLU A 39 -12.98 -10.45 18.17
N GLU A 40 -14.25 -10.80 18.23
CA GLU A 40 -15.22 -10.40 17.21
C GLU A 40 -15.55 -8.92 17.36
N LEU A 41 -15.72 -8.24 16.22
CA LEU A 41 -16.03 -6.82 16.18
C LEU A 41 -17.31 -6.51 16.98
N GLU A 42 -18.28 -7.41 16.92
CA GLU A 42 -19.58 -7.34 17.59
C GLU A 42 -19.48 -7.43 19.12
N LYS A 43 -18.35 -7.90 19.65
CA LYS A 43 -18.10 -7.93 21.09
C LYS A 43 -17.53 -6.63 21.63
N GLN A 44 -17.10 -5.74 20.74
CA GLN A 44 -16.57 -4.44 21.14
C GLN A 44 -17.71 -3.55 21.65
N PRO A 45 -17.45 -2.72 22.68
CA PRO A 45 -18.44 -1.77 23.20
C PRO A 45 -18.64 -0.57 22.28
N ASN A 46 -17.70 -0.34 21.35
CA ASN A 46 -17.68 0.80 20.44
C ASN A 46 -18.30 0.42 19.10
N ASP A 47 -18.97 1.38 18.46
CA ASP A 47 -19.49 1.19 17.10
C ASP A 47 -18.37 1.16 16.04
N LEU A 48 -18.73 0.74 14.83
CA LEU A 48 -17.82 0.63 13.70
C LEU A 48 -17.09 1.96 13.40
N GLN A 49 -17.81 3.08 13.46
CA GLN A 49 -17.26 4.39 13.17
C GLN A 49 -16.18 4.77 14.18
N THR A 50 -16.46 4.61 15.47
CA THR A 50 -15.53 4.87 16.56
C THR A 50 -14.30 3.98 16.44
N ILE A 51 -14.49 2.70 16.09
CA ILE A 51 -13.38 1.77 15.86
C ILE A 51 -12.53 2.20 14.67
N LEU A 52 -13.13 2.55 13.53
CA LEU A 52 -12.41 3.01 12.33
C LEU A 52 -11.65 4.33 12.59
N ASN A 53 -12.26 5.27 13.32
CA ASN A 53 -11.60 6.52 13.73
C ASN A 53 -10.42 6.24 14.68
N ASN A 54 -10.60 5.38 15.69
CA ASN A 54 -9.51 5.00 16.61
C ASN A 54 -8.36 4.27 15.91
N MET A 55 -8.66 3.53 14.83
CA MET A 55 -7.67 2.86 14.00
C MET A 55 -7.04 3.77 12.93
N ASN A 56 -7.41 5.07 12.90
CA ASN A 56 -6.98 6.03 11.89
C ASN A 56 -7.29 5.54 10.45
N LEU A 57 -8.48 4.99 10.24
CA LEU A 57 -9.02 4.55 8.94
C LEU A 57 -10.18 5.43 8.46
N ALA A 58 -10.72 6.25 9.34
CA ALA A 58 -11.79 7.19 9.08
C ALA A 58 -11.54 8.48 9.86
N ASN A 59 -12.18 9.57 9.43
CA ASN A 59 -12.32 10.78 10.21
C ASN A 59 -13.80 11.19 10.18
N GLY A 60 -14.49 11.01 11.31
CA GLY A 60 -15.93 11.20 11.37
C GLY A 60 -16.61 10.06 10.61
N GLU A 61 -17.44 10.39 9.63
CA GLU A 61 -18.16 9.41 8.78
C GLU A 61 -17.40 9.10 7.49
N GLU A 62 -16.36 9.87 7.17
CA GLU A 62 -15.58 9.70 5.94
C GLU A 62 -14.40 8.76 6.14
N LEU A 63 -14.19 7.84 5.20
CA LEU A 63 -12.98 7.03 5.17
C LEU A 63 -11.78 7.87 4.73
N ASN A 64 -10.61 7.63 5.33
CA ASN A 64 -9.35 8.09 4.74
C ASN A 64 -8.88 7.10 3.67
N LEU A 65 -7.82 7.45 2.95
CA LEU A 65 -7.32 6.64 1.84
C LEU A 65 -6.90 5.24 2.32
N ALA A 66 -6.35 5.10 3.53
CA ALA A 66 -6.05 3.80 4.11
C ALA A 66 -7.32 2.96 4.35
N GLY A 67 -8.35 3.52 5.00
CA GLY A 67 -9.63 2.83 5.24
C GLY A 67 -10.36 2.45 3.96
N ALA A 68 -10.39 3.36 2.99
CA ALA A 68 -10.99 3.11 1.69
C ALA A 68 -10.24 2.02 0.89
N LEU A 69 -8.91 2.03 0.90
CA LEU A 69 -8.10 1.03 0.19
C LEU A 69 -8.17 -0.36 0.82
N LEU A 70 -8.24 -0.44 2.14
CA LEU A 70 -8.20 -1.71 2.86
C LEU A 70 -9.59 -2.34 2.96
N PHE A 71 -10.64 -1.53 3.11
CA PHE A 71 -11.93 -2.01 3.56
C PHE A 71 -13.15 -1.45 2.80
N SER A 72 -13.04 -0.82 1.62
CA SER A 72 -14.26 -0.39 0.87
C SER A 72 -14.85 -1.49 -0.05
N ARG A 73 -16.18 -1.65 -0.06
CA ARG A 73 -16.99 -2.52 -0.94
C ARG A 73 -16.90 -2.10 -2.41
N ASN A 74 -16.82 -0.80 -2.65
CA ASN A 74 -16.81 -0.18 -3.98
C ASN A 74 -15.41 0.39 -4.25
N THR A 75 -14.47 -0.50 -4.54
CA THR A 75 -13.05 -0.23 -4.78
C THR A 75 -12.74 0.59 -6.06
N GLN A 76 -13.72 1.36 -6.54
CA GLN A 76 -13.69 2.15 -7.77
C GLN A 76 -13.19 3.59 -7.59
N TYR A 77 -12.52 3.86 -6.46
CA TYR A 77 -11.44 4.84 -6.45
C TYR A 77 -10.35 4.37 -7.43
N LYS A 78 -10.02 5.17 -8.45
CA LYS A 78 -8.99 4.88 -9.47
C LYS A 78 -7.56 4.93 -8.91
N LEU A 79 -7.29 4.16 -7.87
CA LEU A 79 -5.96 3.65 -7.59
C LEU A 79 -6.12 2.13 -7.54
N PRO A 80 -5.86 1.42 -8.66
CA PRO A 80 -6.23 0.01 -8.82
C PRO A 80 -5.61 -0.85 -7.72
N LEU A 81 -6.15 -2.05 -7.46
CA LEU A 81 -5.59 -3.12 -6.60
C LEU A 81 -4.05 -3.28 -6.72
N PHE A 82 -3.54 -2.98 -7.90
CA PHE A 82 -2.13 -2.87 -8.20
C PHE A 82 -1.34 -1.89 -7.28
N MET A 83 -1.89 -0.73 -6.93
CA MET A 83 -1.29 0.23 -6.01
C MET A 83 -1.18 -0.30 -4.59
N VAL A 84 -2.24 -0.95 -4.10
CA VAL A 84 -2.20 -1.63 -2.79
C VAL A 84 -1.08 -2.66 -2.77
N LYS A 85 -0.91 -3.42 -3.86
CA LYS A 85 0.20 -4.37 -4.02
C LYS A 85 1.56 -3.68 -4.13
N ALA A 86 1.65 -2.53 -4.81
CA ALA A 86 2.89 -1.78 -4.96
C ALA A 86 3.34 -1.16 -3.63
N VAL A 87 2.42 -0.56 -2.86
CA VAL A 87 2.68 -0.07 -1.49
C VAL A 87 2.99 -1.23 -0.55
N THR A 88 2.28 -2.36 -0.65
CA THR A 88 2.59 -3.58 0.10
C THR A 88 4.00 -4.09 -0.21
N ASN A 89 4.40 -4.12 -1.49
CA ASN A 89 5.76 -4.48 -1.88
C ASN A 89 6.79 -3.47 -1.34
N ALA A 90 6.49 -2.17 -1.38
CA ALA A 90 7.35 -1.14 -0.81
C ALA A 90 7.53 -1.32 0.71
N LEU A 91 6.48 -1.66 1.46
CA LEU A 91 6.56 -1.95 2.89
C LEU A 91 7.42 -3.19 3.18
N ILE A 92 7.18 -4.30 2.47
CA ILE A 92 7.87 -5.57 2.69
C ILE A 92 9.36 -5.48 2.35
N HIS A 93 9.70 -4.75 1.30
CA HIS A 93 11.07 -4.60 0.81
C HIS A 93 11.76 -3.32 1.29
N ARG A 94 11.11 -2.53 2.16
CA ARG A 94 11.67 -1.31 2.75
C ARG A 94 13.00 -1.61 3.44
N ASP A 95 13.97 -0.72 3.28
CA ASP A 95 15.14 -0.74 4.15
C ASP A 95 14.81 -0.10 5.50
N TYR A 96 14.64 -0.94 6.53
CA TYR A 96 14.30 -0.48 7.88
C TYR A 96 15.47 0.14 8.64
N PHE A 97 16.70 0.06 8.13
CA PHE A 97 17.84 0.78 8.69
C PHE A 97 17.88 2.25 8.24
N VAL A 98 17.09 2.62 7.21
CA VAL A 98 16.97 3.99 6.73
C VAL A 98 15.77 4.67 7.39
N SER A 99 16.02 5.74 8.14
CA SER A 99 14.98 6.53 8.81
C SER A 99 14.32 7.53 7.85
N ALA A 100 13.58 7.02 6.87
CA ALA A 100 12.77 7.82 5.94
C ALA A 100 11.44 7.12 5.63
N PRO A 101 10.32 7.84 5.42
CA PRO A 101 9.04 7.22 5.09
C PRO A 101 8.99 6.71 3.64
N ILE A 102 8.06 5.80 3.35
CA ILE A 102 7.65 5.55 1.96
C ILE A 102 6.81 6.74 1.52
N ARG A 103 7.13 7.31 0.36
CA ARG A 103 6.40 8.45 -0.21
C ARG A 103 5.54 7.95 -1.37
N VAL A 104 4.28 8.36 -1.42
CA VAL A 104 3.36 8.06 -2.51
C VAL A 104 2.87 9.38 -3.08
N PHE A 105 3.17 9.64 -4.35
CA PHE A 105 2.69 10.81 -5.08
C PHE A 105 1.65 10.38 -6.10
N VAL A 106 0.51 11.05 -6.10
CA VAL A 106 -0.58 10.78 -7.05
C VAL A 106 -0.75 11.99 -7.93
N PHE A 107 -0.35 11.86 -9.20
CA PHE A 107 -0.54 12.87 -10.23
C PHE A 107 -1.82 12.56 -11.03
N SER A 108 -2.25 13.54 -11.82
CA SER A 108 -3.38 13.37 -12.75
C SER A 108 -3.13 12.26 -13.77
N ASN A 109 -1.88 12.11 -14.25
CA ASN A 109 -1.49 11.17 -15.29
C ASN A 109 -0.65 9.97 -14.81
N ARG A 110 -0.19 9.95 -13.56
CA ARG A 110 0.67 8.88 -13.05
C ARG A 110 0.66 8.80 -11.53
N VAL A 111 1.25 7.75 -10.98
CA VAL A 111 1.45 7.55 -9.55
C VAL A 111 2.90 7.15 -9.35
N GLU A 112 3.55 7.78 -8.37
CA GLU A 112 4.92 7.51 -8.00
C GLU A 112 4.97 6.96 -6.57
N ILE A 113 5.72 5.87 -6.37
CA ILE A 113 5.95 5.27 -5.05
C ILE A 113 7.46 5.23 -4.83
N ILE A 114 7.94 5.95 -3.82
CA ILE A 114 9.35 6.01 -3.46
C ILE A 114 9.54 5.34 -2.10
N SER A 115 10.22 4.20 -2.11
CA SER A 115 10.63 3.48 -0.91
C SER A 115 12.07 3.82 -0.56
N PRO A 116 12.41 4.02 0.73
CA PRO A 116 13.79 4.17 1.16
C PRO A 116 14.55 2.84 1.03
N GLY A 117 15.82 2.93 0.64
CA GLY A 117 16.66 1.80 0.29
C GLY A 117 16.62 1.47 -1.21
N HIS A 118 17.70 0.89 -1.72
CA HIS A 118 17.80 0.37 -3.09
C HIS A 118 17.54 -1.15 -3.15
N LEU A 119 17.68 -1.82 -4.29
CA LEU A 119 17.55 -3.29 -4.38
C LEU A 119 18.71 -4.00 -3.64
N PRO A 120 18.45 -5.00 -2.80
CA PRO A 120 19.50 -5.63 -1.99
C PRO A 120 20.43 -6.51 -2.84
N ASN A 121 21.68 -6.62 -2.41
CA ASN A 121 22.70 -7.50 -3.01
C ASN A 121 22.93 -7.21 -4.51
N LYS A 122 23.00 -8.25 -5.35
CA LYS A 122 23.18 -8.17 -6.81
C LYS A 122 21.84 -8.13 -7.57
N LEU A 123 20.72 -7.86 -6.90
CA LEU A 123 19.46 -7.67 -7.63
C LEU A 123 19.55 -6.41 -8.50
N THR A 124 18.90 -6.50 -9.65
CA THR A 124 18.73 -5.41 -10.61
C THR A 124 17.26 -5.30 -10.97
N VAL A 125 16.87 -4.19 -11.59
CA VAL A 125 15.50 -4.01 -12.09
C VAL A 125 15.12 -5.14 -13.06
N GLU A 126 16.02 -5.55 -13.93
CA GLU A 126 15.80 -6.66 -14.87
C GLU A 126 15.53 -7.98 -14.13
N ASN A 127 16.29 -8.25 -13.07
CA ASN A 127 16.14 -9.47 -12.29
C ASN A 127 14.78 -9.54 -11.60
N ILE A 128 14.31 -8.44 -11.02
CA ILE A 128 13.00 -8.41 -10.35
C ILE A 128 11.84 -8.46 -11.35
N LYS A 129 12.01 -7.87 -12.55
CA LYS A 129 11.06 -7.99 -13.66
C LYS A 129 10.94 -9.43 -14.16
N ALA A 130 12.04 -10.19 -14.15
CA ALA A 130 12.05 -11.62 -14.44
C ALA A 130 11.43 -12.50 -13.34
N GLY A 131 11.10 -11.92 -12.18
CA GLY A 131 10.49 -12.61 -11.04
C GLY A 131 11.46 -13.04 -9.94
N ASN A 132 12.73 -12.65 -10.02
CA ASN A 132 13.67 -12.88 -8.93
C ASN A 132 13.32 -11.97 -7.75
N SER A 133 13.10 -12.56 -6.59
CA SER A 133 12.85 -11.82 -5.36
C SER A 133 13.86 -12.21 -4.31
N ASN A 134 14.26 -11.25 -3.49
CA ASN A 134 15.08 -11.51 -2.32
C ASN A 134 14.39 -10.92 -1.09
N ILE A 135 14.29 -11.75 -0.07
CA ILE A 135 13.61 -11.41 1.17
C ILE A 135 14.60 -10.68 2.08
N ARG A 136 14.38 -9.37 2.29
CA ARG A 136 15.20 -8.56 3.20
C ARG A 136 14.93 -8.89 4.67
N ASN A 137 13.66 -9.06 5.02
CA ASN A 137 13.26 -9.35 6.39
C ASN A 137 12.28 -10.56 6.40
N PRO A 138 12.79 -11.77 6.69
CA PRO A 138 11.98 -12.98 6.72
C PRO A 138 10.85 -12.93 7.76
N ILE A 139 11.09 -12.26 8.89
CA ILE A 139 10.12 -12.09 9.96
C ILE A 139 8.96 -11.25 9.46
N LEU A 140 9.21 -10.04 8.95
CA LEU A 140 8.15 -9.19 8.37
C LEU A 140 7.41 -9.88 7.24
N THR A 141 8.12 -10.62 6.39
CA THR A 141 7.53 -11.35 5.26
C THR A 141 6.56 -12.46 5.73
N SER A 142 6.91 -13.16 6.82
CA SER A 142 6.06 -14.19 7.44
C SER A 142 4.77 -13.66 8.07
N PHE A 143 4.77 -12.40 8.52
CA PHE A 143 3.59 -11.71 9.03
C PHE A 143 2.79 -11.08 7.89
N ALA A 144 3.47 -10.48 6.91
CA ALA A 144 2.87 -9.83 5.75
C ALA A 144 2.03 -10.79 4.91
N SER A 145 2.45 -12.05 4.73
CA SER A 145 1.65 -13.05 4.00
C SER A 145 0.32 -13.41 4.68
N LYS A 146 0.17 -13.11 5.97
CA LYS A 146 -1.04 -13.39 6.75
C LYS A 146 -2.00 -12.20 6.79
N ILE A 147 -1.49 -10.98 6.64
CA ILE A 147 -2.21 -9.73 6.93
C ILE A 147 -2.37 -8.85 5.70
N LEU A 148 -1.45 -8.95 4.73
CA LEU A 148 -1.46 -8.17 3.50
C LEU A 148 -1.80 -9.06 2.30
N PRO A 149 -2.28 -8.50 1.16
CA PRO A 149 -2.50 -9.24 -0.08
C PRO A 149 -1.17 -9.62 -0.77
N TYR A 150 -0.26 -10.21 -0.01
CA TYR A 150 1.09 -10.62 -0.38
C TYR A 150 1.22 -12.14 -0.30
N ARG A 151 1.79 -12.76 -1.34
CA ARG A 151 1.95 -14.24 -1.40
C ARG A 151 3.41 -14.69 -1.32
N GLY A 152 4.38 -13.79 -1.39
CA GLY A 152 5.81 -14.16 -1.33
C GLY A 152 6.37 -14.95 -2.51
N LEU A 153 5.60 -15.13 -3.59
CA LEU A 153 5.99 -15.96 -4.73
C LEU A 153 6.88 -15.24 -5.78
N GLY A 154 7.28 -13.99 -5.54
CA GLY A 154 8.01 -13.19 -6.54
C GLY A 154 7.19 -12.77 -7.77
N THR A 155 5.89 -13.09 -7.82
CA THR A 155 5.01 -12.83 -8.96
C THR A 155 4.41 -11.43 -8.98
N GLY A 156 4.59 -10.65 -7.91
CA GLY A 156 3.96 -9.34 -7.74
C GLY A 156 4.31 -8.36 -8.87
N ILE A 157 5.61 -8.26 -9.21
CA ILE A 157 6.14 -7.36 -10.25
C ILE A 157 5.76 -7.82 -11.66
N ARG A 158 5.70 -9.14 -11.91
CA ARG A 158 5.30 -9.67 -13.21
C ARG A 158 3.83 -9.39 -13.51
N ARG A 159 2.94 -9.68 -12.55
CA ARG A 159 1.50 -9.39 -12.67
C ARG A 159 1.23 -7.89 -12.79
N ALA A 160 2.08 -7.10 -12.14
CA ALA A 160 2.12 -5.66 -12.23
C ALA A 160 2.36 -5.19 -13.68
N LEU A 161 3.42 -5.70 -14.31
CA LEU A 161 3.77 -5.40 -15.70
C LEU A 161 2.77 -5.96 -16.72
N GLU A 162 2.13 -7.09 -16.43
CA GLU A 162 1.04 -7.63 -17.27
C GLU A 162 -0.17 -6.68 -17.31
N ALA A 163 -0.48 -6.03 -16.19
CA ALA A 163 -1.59 -5.08 -16.08
C ALA A 163 -1.23 -3.68 -16.58
N HIS A 164 0.00 -3.24 -16.35
CA HIS A 164 0.52 -1.92 -16.74
C HIS A 164 1.94 -2.10 -17.31
N PRO A 165 2.08 -2.35 -18.63
CA PRO A 165 3.38 -2.62 -19.27
C PRO A 165 4.37 -1.45 -19.22
N ASP A 166 3.85 -0.25 -18.97
CA ASP A 166 4.54 1.03 -18.92
C ASP A 166 5.03 1.42 -17.52
N ILE A 167 4.91 0.54 -16.52
CA ILE A 167 5.49 0.80 -15.19
C ILE A 167 7.01 0.94 -15.30
N GLU A 168 7.51 2.02 -14.72
CA GLU A 168 8.93 2.26 -14.57
C GLU A 168 9.37 1.85 -13.15
N PHE A 169 10.52 1.20 -13.09
CA PHE A 169 11.18 0.82 -11.84
C PHE A 169 12.59 1.40 -11.89
N ILE A 170 12.92 2.23 -10.90
CA ILE A 170 14.16 2.99 -10.83
C ILE A 170 14.85 2.61 -9.52
N ASP A 171 16.03 2.03 -9.62
CA ASP A 171 16.90 1.67 -8.49
C ASP A 171 17.99 2.75 -8.31
N ASP A 172 17.69 3.80 -7.54
CA ASP A 172 18.64 4.89 -7.30
C ASP A 172 19.56 4.54 -6.12
N ARG A 173 20.76 4.05 -6.45
CA ARG A 173 21.76 3.60 -5.48
C ARG A 173 22.51 4.74 -4.82
N GLU A 174 22.73 5.82 -5.54
CA GLU A 174 23.44 7.00 -5.04
C GLU A 174 22.58 7.73 -4.01
N ALA A 175 21.31 7.94 -4.33
CA ALA A 175 20.37 8.60 -3.45
C ALA A 175 19.71 7.63 -2.44
N ASN A 176 19.87 6.32 -2.64
CA ASN A 176 19.41 5.23 -1.77
C ASN A 176 17.88 5.14 -1.66
N PHE A 177 17.20 5.12 -2.81
CA PHE A 177 15.76 4.88 -2.88
C PHE A 177 15.40 3.98 -4.07
N PHE A 178 14.28 3.29 -3.92
CA PHE A 178 13.64 2.54 -4.99
C PHE A 178 12.35 3.24 -5.38
N HIS A 179 12.24 3.62 -6.65
CA HIS A 179 11.16 4.43 -7.18
C HIS A 179 10.37 3.66 -8.24
N VAL A 180 9.05 3.64 -8.09
CA VAL A 180 8.12 3.01 -9.03
C VAL A 180 7.19 4.08 -9.60
N VAL A 181 7.13 4.21 -10.93
CA VAL A 181 6.25 5.15 -11.64
C VAL A 181 5.23 4.38 -12.45
N ILE A 182 3.95 4.73 -12.31
CA ILE A 182 2.82 4.00 -12.88
C ILE A 182 1.96 5.01 -13.63
N HIS A 183 1.86 4.89 -14.94
CA HIS A 183 1.06 5.82 -15.75
C HIS A 183 -0.42 5.37 -15.79
N LYS A 184 -1.34 6.34 -15.93
CA LYS A 184 -2.80 6.16 -15.89
C LYS A 184 -3.44 6.24 -17.28
#